data_AF-A0A7X9CA93-F1
#
_entry.id   AF-A0A7X9CA93-F1
#
_cell.length_a   1.000
_cell.length_b   1.000
_cell.length_c   1.000
_cell.angle_alpha   90.00
_cell.angle_beta   90.00
_cell.angle_gamma   90.00
#
_symmetry.space_group_name_H-M   'P 1'
#
loop_
_entity.id
_entity.type
_entity.pdbx_description
1 polymer ?
#
loop_
_entity_poly.entity_id
_entity_poly.type
_entity_poly.pdbx_seq_one_letter_code
_entity_poly.pdbx_strand_id
1 'polypeptide(L)'
;MTQPPTQPPGGQYMPNGRPRPGASASAPGSPSFQSQPRFIDYGNPRAYDTSVRPASGLTAARFAPAHIQRPDQAQPQSAWSTQTRRAQEVSQQAAKMPAINIGVWITVVVLAFALLFVLGWFFLEFVLTASSSPAWWPVTAFLALLSLVVISLVMVLADRWDPQPLPLLFIAVFWGAAIAAFSSYWLNTLNSLLVYLVTGSEAAVAFSGPVISAPLVEETTKGLGLLLLMLLARRYFNGPLDGLIYGALIGGGFAFTENIIYYSRILEEAGAGFMLILVLMRGVGNIFGHAIYTALTGIIVGFVVRKWGSIMGFLVFIPALIPGMLFHAGWNFFSVMGGGVLMTLIMFGGQALLSLVWLISIGLLIWDESRLTRIRLGDYANQGWLTHEEVDMLATWTGRREGKRWAAQLGAKPVMKRFIRESADLASIRQRLLADGANPKVVGIERNLLGRLTANRQELLSHAR
;
A
#
# COMPACT_ATOMS: atom_id res chain seq x y z
N MET A 1 60.87 -31.52 51.30
CA MET A 1 60.98 -31.88 49.87
C MET A 1 59.57 -32.15 49.34
N THR A 2 59.33 -31.93 48.03
CA THR A 2 58.11 -32.26 47.25
C THR A 2 56.77 -31.54 47.58
N GLN A 3 55.97 -31.29 46.51
CA GLN A 3 54.68 -30.55 46.39
C GLN A 3 53.45 -31.26 47.01
N PRO A 4 52.16 -30.79 46.94
CA PRO A 4 51.51 -29.63 46.26
C PRO A 4 50.58 -28.82 47.25
N PRO A 5 49.34 -28.28 46.96
CA PRO A 5 48.65 -27.81 45.72
C PRO A 5 47.88 -26.44 45.81
N THR A 6 47.46 -25.85 44.66
CA THR A 6 46.28 -24.95 44.42
C THR A 6 46.16 -23.58 45.16
N GLN A 7 45.48 -22.50 44.72
CA GLN A 7 44.62 -22.09 43.57
C GLN A 7 44.54 -20.51 43.57
N PRO A 8 43.53 -19.84 42.98
CA PRO A 8 43.14 -19.63 41.57
C PRO A 8 43.59 -18.18 41.16
N PRO A 9 42.83 -17.28 40.48
CA PRO A 9 41.78 -17.37 39.43
C PRO A 9 42.17 -16.60 38.13
N GLY A 10 41.21 -16.29 37.23
CA GLY A 10 41.34 -15.14 36.32
C GLY A 10 40.89 -15.22 34.84
N GLY A 11 39.90 -16.03 34.45
CA GLY A 11 39.07 -15.82 33.22
C GLY A 11 39.72 -16.04 31.84
N GLN A 12 39.01 -16.34 30.74
CA GLN A 12 37.57 -16.50 30.48
C GLN A 12 37.31 -17.70 29.53
N TYR A 13 36.04 -18.13 29.48
CA TYR A 13 35.45 -19.26 28.74
C TYR A 13 35.87 -19.50 27.27
N MET A 14 36.06 -20.77 26.91
CA MET A 14 35.72 -21.38 25.60
C MET A 14 34.37 -22.13 25.75
N PRO A 15 33.52 -22.31 24.71
CA PRO A 15 33.71 -23.34 23.64
C PRO A 15 33.13 -22.92 22.25
N ASN A 16 33.33 -23.59 21.10
CA ASN A 16 33.96 -24.86 20.73
C ASN A 16 34.69 -24.70 19.37
N GLY A 17 36.00 -24.89 19.32
CA GLY A 17 36.72 -25.09 18.05
C GLY A 17 36.82 -26.58 17.71
N ARG A 18 36.10 -27.05 16.69
CA ARG A 18 36.34 -28.38 16.08
C ARG A 18 36.73 -28.21 14.61
N PRO A 19 37.93 -28.66 14.19
CA PRO A 19 38.28 -28.72 12.77
C PRO A 19 37.36 -29.68 12.00
N ARG A 20 37.10 -29.38 10.72
CA ARG A 20 36.45 -30.34 9.81
C ARG A 20 37.35 -31.58 9.61
N PRO A 21 36.82 -32.81 9.70
CA PRO A 21 37.49 -33.96 9.11
C PRO A 21 37.60 -33.75 7.59
N GLY A 22 38.80 -33.91 7.03
CA GLY A 22 39.03 -33.87 5.57
C GLY A 22 39.61 -32.58 4.98
N ALA A 23 40.02 -31.59 5.79
CA ALA A 23 40.82 -30.47 5.29
C ALA A 23 42.29 -30.89 5.12
N SER A 24 42.79 -30.91 3.88
CA SER A 24 44.21 -31.12 3.58
C SER A 24 45.07 -29.99 4.14
N ALA A 25 46.14 -30.33 4.87
CA ALA A 25 47.12 -29.35 5.30
C ALA A 25 47.79 -28.70 4.07
N SER A 26 47.74 -27.37 3.98
CA SER A 26 48.45 -26.60 2.96
C SER A 26 49.97 -26.79 3.11
N ALA A 27 50.64 -27.13 2.02
CA ALA A 27 52.10 -27.32 2.01
C ALA A 27 52.85 -26.01 2.37
N PRO A 28 54.03 -26.07 3.01
CA PRO A 28 54.81 -24.89 3.32
C PRO A 28 55.31 -24.21 2.03
N GLY A 29 54.95 -22.94 1.81
CA GLY A 29 55.49 -22.12 0.71
C GLY A 29 54.48 -21.35 -0.15
N SER A 30 53.17 -21.44 0.10
CA SER A 30 52.16 -20.66 -0.66
C SER A 30 52.20 -19.16 -0.31
N PRO A 31 52.20 -18.22 -1.30
CA PRO A 31 52.23 -16.79 -1.05
C PRO A 31 51.03 -16.28 -0.24
N SER A 32 51.27 -15.39 0.72
CA SER A 32 50.22 -14.73 1.50
C SER A 32 49.51 -13.65 0.70
N PHE A 33 48.37 -13.98 0.09
CA PHE A 33 47.45 -12.98 -0.44
C PHE A 33 46.87 -12.12 0.69
N GLN A 34 46.75 -10.82 0.42
CA GLN A 34 46.28 -9.81 1.37
C GLN A 34 44.90 -10.17 1.95
N SER A 35 44.70 -9.84 3.22
CA SER A 35 43.45 -10.06 3.95
C SER A 35 42.26 -9.47 3.21
N GLN A 36 41.36 -10.32 2.72
CA GLN A 36 40.04 -9.86 2.27
C GLN A 36 39.31 -9.18 3.44
N PRO A 37 38.47 -8.16 3.17
CA PRO A 37 37.63 -7.57 4.20
C PRO A 37 36.79 -8.66 4.86
N ARG A 38 36.70 -8.65 6.21
CA ARG A 38 35.90 -9.62 6.96
C ARG A 38 34.44 -9.56 6.51
N PHE A 39 34.04 -10.54 5.72
CA PHE A 39 32.63 -10.84 5.49
C PHE A 39 31.99 -11.20 6.84
N ILE A 40 31.03 -10.39 7.29
CA ILE A 40 30.23 -10.72 8.45
C ILE A 40 29.19 -11.73 7.99
N ASP A 41 29.45 -13.01 8.27
CA ASP A 41 28.46 -14.06 8.11
C ASP A 41 27.34 -13.83 9.14
N TYR A 42 26.25 -13.21 8.67
CA TYR A 42 24.99 -13.11 9.41
C TYR A 42 24.34 -14.50 9.45
N GLY A 43 24.92 -15.40 10.24
CA GLY A 43 24.66 -16.84 10.22
C GLY A 43 23.18 -17.17 10.13
N ASN A 44 22.74 -17.51 8.90
CA ASN A 44 21.34 -17.77 8.60
C ASN A 44 20.93 -19.10 9.25
N PRO A 45 19.91 -19.12 10.15
CA PRO A 45 19.30 -20.37 10.54
C PRO A 45 18.70 -21.04 9.30
N ARG A 46 19.12 -22.27 9.00
CA ARG A 46 18.49 -23.10 7.97
C ARG A 46 17.07 -23.49 8.40
N ALA A 47 16.12 -22.59 8.18
CA ALA A 47 14.71 -22.82 8.44
C ALA A 47 13.82 -21.88 7.60
N TYR A 48 13.87 -22.03 6.27
CA TYR A 48 12.68 -21.71 5.46
C TYR A 48 11.65 -22.81 5.71
N ASP A 49 11.07 -22.81 6.91
CA ASP A 49 9.95 -23.69 7.22
C ASP A 49 8.75 -23.24 6.38
N THR A 50 8.50 -23.99 5.31
CA THR A 50 7.40 -23.80 4.38
C THR A 50 6.14 -24.52 4.86
N SER A 51 5.99 -24.76 6.18
CA SER A 51 4.78 -25.26 6.83
C SER A 51 3.61 -24.27 6.75
N VAL A 52 3.10 -24.11 5.52
CA VAL A 52 1.70 -23.76 5.28
C VAL A 52 0.87 -24.76 6.07
N ARG A 53 0.27 -24.31 7.20
CA ARG A 53 -0.69 -25.14 7.94
C ARG A 53 -1.75 -25.62 6.94
N PRO A 54 -1.95 -26.94 6.79
CA PRO A 54 -2.81 -27.46 5.74
C PRO A 54 -4.23 -26.94 5.92
N ALA A 55 -4.78 -26.33 4.86
CA ALA A 55 -6.21 -26.08 4.78
C ALA A 55 -6.94 -27.44 4.77
N SER A 56 -8.15 -27.49 5.35
CA SER A 56 -8.94 -28.72 5.44
C SER A 56 -9.21 -29.33 4.06
N GLY A 57 -9.27 -30.67 4.01
CA GLY A 57 -9.10 -31.44 2.77
C GLY A 57 -10.08 -31.15 1.62
N LEU A 58 -11.26 -30.59 1.91
CA LEU A 58 -12.24 -30.20 0.88
C LEU A 58 -11.83 -28.92 0.13
N THR A 59 -11.03 -28.04 0.74
CA THR A 59 -10.52 -26.81 0.12
C THR A 59 -9.22 -27.09 -0.66
N ALA A 60 -8.38 -28.00 -0.15
CA ALA A 60 -7.07 -28.30 -0.70
C ALA A 60 -7.08 -28.81 -2.16
N ALA A 61 -8.12 -29.58 -2.55
CA ALA A 61 -8.22 -30.13 -3.90
C ALA A 61 -8.69 -29.13 -4.97
N ARG A 62 -9.48 -28.10 -4.60
CA ARG A 62 -9.92 -27.04 -5.53
C ARG A 62 -8.98 -25.84 -5.59
N PHE A 63 -8.18 -25.64 -4.54
CA PHE A 63 -7.20 -24.55 -4.42
C PHE A 63 -5.77 -25.09 -4.24
N ALA A 64 -5.44 -26.16 -4.97
CA ALA A 64 -4.07 -26.67 -5.01
C ALA A 64 -3.11 -25.55 -5.43
N PRO A 65 -2.07 -25.22 -4.63
CA PRO A 65 -1.11 -24.18 -4.96
C PRO A 65 -0.50 -24.39 -6.35
N ALA A 66 -0.45 -23.34 -7.17
CA ALA A 66 0.22 -23.42 -8.46
C ALA A 66 1.67 -23.90 -8.27
N HIS A 67 2.02 -25.04 -8.87
CA HIS A 67 3.39 -25.56 -8.81
C HIS A 67 4.34 -24.56 -9.49
N ILE A 68 5.38 -24.12 -8.78
CA ILE A 68 6.45 -23.32 -9.37
C ILE A 68 7.18 -24.21 -10.37
N GLN A 69 7.13 -23.85 -11.65
CA GLN A 69 7.92 -24.54 -12.67
C GLN A 69 9.40 -24.32 -12.37
N ARG A 70 10.16 -25.40 -12.23
CA ARG A 70 11.63 -25.32 -12.08
C ARG A 70 12.26 -24.80 -13.37
N PRO A 71 13.35 -24.03 -13.30
CA PRO A 71 14.13 -23.67 -14.47
C PRO A 71 14.86 -24.91 -15.00
N ASP A 72 15.07 -24.99 -16.32
CA ASP A 72 15.75 -26.14 -16.96
C ASP A 72 17.20 -26.32 -16.49
N GLN A 73 17.81 -25.24 -15.96
CA GLN A 73 19.08 -25.27 -15.23
C GLN A 73 18.99 -24.32 -14.03
N ALA A 74 19.24 -24.83 -12.82
CA ALA A 74 19.31 -24.03 -11.59
C ALA A 74 20.43 -22.98 -11.67
N GLN A 75 20.22 -21.80 -11.09
CA GLN A 75 21.24 -20.74 -11.06
C GLN A 75 22.42 -21.12 -10.13
N PRO A 76 23.67 -20.78 -10.49
CA PRO A 76 24.84 -21.07 -9.67
C PRO A 76 24.86 -20.28 -8.36
N GLN A 77 25.36 -20.91 -7.29
CA GLN A 77 25.36 -20.34 -5.93
C GLN A 77 26.37 -19.20 -5.69
N SER A 78 27.18 -18.82 -6.67
CA SER A 78 28.12 -17.71 -6.55
C SER A 78 28.21 -16.90 -7.84
N ALA A 79 28.14 -15.58 -7.71
CA ALA A 79 28.09 -14.63 -8.84
C ALA A 79 29.38 -14.55 -9.70
N TRP A 80 30.37 -15.41 -9.45
CA TRP A 80 31.72 -15.32 -9.99
C TRP A 80 32.19 -16.54 -10.81
N SER A 81 31.38 -17.60 -10.96
CA SER A 81 31.87 -18.90 -11.44
C SER A 81 31.25 -19.48 -12.72
N THR A 82 30.37 -18.76 -13.45
CA THR A 82 29.83 -19.27 -14.75
C THR A 82 29.37 -18.16 -15.71
N GLN A 83 30.30 -17.31 -16.17
CA GLN A 83 29.97 -16.08 -16.91
C GLN A 83 29.88 -16.20 -18.45
N THR A 84 30.05 -17.39 -19.05
CA THR A 84 30.44 -17.51 -20.48
C THR A 84 29.57 -18.38 -21.40
N ARG A 85 28.46 -19.01 -20.95
CA ARG A 85 27.72 -19.95 -21.83
C ARG A 85 26.18 -19.93 -21.73
N ARG A 86 25.55 -18.76 -21.96
CA ARG A 86 24.13 -18.67 -22.36
C ARG A 86 23.70 -17.34 -23.04
N ALA A 87 24.65 -16.54 -23.52
CA ALA A 87 24.41 -15.18 -24.01
C ALA A 87 23.95 -15.08 -25.48
N GLN A 88 23.59 -16.19 -26.15
CA GLN A 88 23.29 -16.23 -27.59
C GLN A 88 21.86 -16.66 -27.96
N GLU A 89 21.00 -17.06 -27.00
CA GLU A 89 19.68 -17.64 -27.33
C GLU A 89 18.46 -16.79 -26.88
N VAL A 90 18.65 -15.71 -26.10
CA VAL A 90 17.53 -14.95 -25.49
C VAL A 90 17.31 -13.56 -26.15
N SER A 91 18.20 -13.13 -27.05
CA SER A 91 18.22 -11.76 -27.60
C SER A 91 17.26 -11.54 -28.78
N GLN A 92 15.96 -11.89 -28.65
CA GLN A 92 14.97 -11.56 -29.69
C GLN A 92 13.53 -11.24 -29.24
N GLN A 93 13.29 -10.94 -27.96
CA GLN A 93 12.03 -10.32 -27.54
C GLN A 93 12.28 -9.07 -26.69
N ALA A 94 12.12 -7.89 -27.33
CA ALA A 94 12.01 -6.63 -26.61
C ALA A 94 10.85 -6.74 -25.61
N ALA A 95 11.16 -6.64 -24.31
CA ALA A 95 10.18 -6.75 -23.25
C ALA A 95 9.16 -5.61 -23.35
N LYS A 96 8.02 -5.88 -24.01
CA LYS A 96 6.90 -4.93 -24.05
C LYS A 96 6.49 -4.61 -22.62
N MET A 97 6.59 -3.33 -22.25
CA MET A 97 6.14 -2.85 -20.95
C MET A 97 4.68 -3.27 -20.74
N PRO A 98 4.25 -3.57 -19.50
CA PRO A 98 2.84 -3.84 -19.23
C PRO A 98 2.04 -2.61 -19.59
N ALA A 99 1.35 -2.66 -20.72
CA ALA A 99 0.45 -1.61 -21.15
C ALA A 99 -0.66 -1.50 -20.10
N ILE A 100 -0.69 -0.37 -19.38
CA ILE A 100 -1.88 0.03 -18.64
C ILE A 100 -2.99 0.09 -19.68
N ASN A 101 -4.03 -0.73 -19.50
CA ASN A 101 -5.12 -0.84 -20.46
C ASN A 101 -5.68 0.56 -20.76
N ILE A 102 -5.89 0.88 -22.04
CA ILE A 102 -6.47 2.15 -22.50
C ILE A 102 -7.76 2.47 -21.72
N GLY A 103 -8.55 1.45 -21.36
CA GLY A 103 -9.72 1.58 -20.50
C GLY A 103 -9.47 2.29 -19.17
N VAL A 104 -8.31 2.10 -18.51
CA VAL A 104 -7.98 2.78 -17.24
C VAL A 104 -7.78 4.27 -17.46
N TRP A 105 -7.12 4.67 -18.55
CA TRP A 105 -6.97 6.10 -18.90
C TRP A 105 -8.31 6.71 -19.32
N ILE A 106 -9.17 5.96 -20.01
CA ILE A 106 -10.56 6.38 -20.27
C ILE A 106 -11.30 6.61 -18.94
N THR A 107 -11.17 5.73 -17.94
CA THR A 107 -11.77 5.93 -16.61
C THR A 107 -11.24 7.20 -15.92
N VAL A 108 -9.93 7.49 -15.99
CA VAL A 108 -9.36 8.75 -15.48
C VAL A 108 -10.00 9.97 -16.16
N VAL A 109 -10.11 9.96 -17.49
CA VAL A 109 -10.69 11.07 -18.26
C VAL A 109 -12.18 11.25 -17.95
N VAL A 110 -12.96 10.17 -17.90
CA VAL A 110 -14.38 10.21 -17.53
C VAL A 110 -14.58 10.75 -16.11
N LEU A 111 -13.78 10.31 -15.14
CA LEU A 111 -13.86 10.82 -13.76
C LEU A 111 -13.36 12.27 -13.64
N ALA A 112 -12.41 12.70 -14.47
CA ALA A 112 -12.00 14.11 -14.54
C ALA A 112 -13.13 15.00 -15.08
N PHE A 113 -13.83 14.58 -16.13
CA PHE A 113 -15.04 15.29 -16.60
C PHE A 113 -16.16 15.28 -15.57
N ALA A 114 -16.38 14.17 -14.86
CA ALA A 114 -17.33 14.10 -13.76
C ALA A 114 -16.96 15.07 -12.63
N LEU A 115 -15.67 15.19 -12.29
CA LEU A 115 -15.19 16.15 -11.29
C LEU A 115 -15.41 17.60 -11.74
N LEU A 116 -15.10 17.93 -13.00
CA LEU A 116 -15.36 19.26 -13.55
C LEU A 116 -16.86 19.59 -13.55
N PHE A 117 -17.73 18.63 -13.88
CA PHE A 117 -19.18 18.79 -13.80
C PHE A 117 -19.65 19.03 -12.35
N VAL A 118 -19.19 18.22 -11.40
CA VAL A 118 -19.57 18.32 -9.98
C VAL A 118 -19.09 19.64 -9.35
N LEU A 119 -17.84 20.04 -9.60
CA LEU A 119 -17.32 21.32 -9.11
C LEU A 119 -18.00 22.50 -9.81
N GLY A 120 -18.33 22.40 -11.09
CA GLY A 120 -19.10 23.41 -11.82
C GLY A 120 -20.55 23.53 -11.32
N TRP A 121 -21.17 22.41 -10.95
CA TRP A 121 -22.50 22.38 -10.32
C TRP A 121 -22.47 23.08 -8.97
N PHE A 122 -21.59 22.68 -8.05
CA PHE A 122 -21.53 23.29 -6.73
C PHE A 122 -21.08 24.77 -6.78
N PHE A 123 -20.24 25.14 -7.74
CA PHE A 123 -19.94 26.55 -8.02
C PHE A 123 -21.18 27.33 -8.44
N LEU A 124 -21.98 26.80 -9.37
CA LEU A 124 -23.22 27.44 -9.81
C LEU A 124 -24.23 27.54 -8.67
N GLU A 125 -24.41 26.47 -7.90
CA GLU A 125 -25.25 26.43 -6.70
C GLU A 125 -24.82 27.49 -5.68
N PHE A 126 -23.53 27.57 -5.36
CA PHE A 126 -22.95 28.60 -4.49
C PHE A 126 -23.24 30.02 -5.02
N VAL A 127 -22.96 30.29 -6.30
CA VAL A 127 -23.16 31.61 -6.93
C VAL A 127 -24.63 32.02 -6.95
N LEU A 128 -25.56 31.08 -7.15
CA LEU A 128 -26.99 31.38 -7.24
C LEU A 128 -27.71 31.47 -5.88
N THR A 129 -27.19 30.84 -4.83
CA THR A 129 -27.93 30.67 -3.56
C THR A 129 -27.30 31.34 -2.35
N ALA A 130 -25.98 31.55 -2.32
CA ALA A 130 -25.27 31.98 -1.12
C ALA A 130 -24.19 33.06 -1.36
N SER A 131 -23.70 33.22 -2.59
CA SER A 131 -22.46 33.98 -2.81
C SER A 131 -22.62 35.51 -2.81
N SER A 132 -21.76 36.20 -2.06
CA SER A 132 -21.49 37.63 -2.22
C SER A 132 -20.49 37.93 -3.34
N SER A 133 -19.62 36.96 -3.67
CA SER A 133 -18.63 37.07 -4.75
C SER A 133 -18.20 35.70 -5.29
N PRO A 134 -18.37 35.42 -6.60
CA PRO A 134 -17.89 34.18 -7.23
C PRO A 134 -16.38 33.92 -7.05
N ALA A 135 -15.59 34.95 -6.75
CA ALA A 135 -14.16 34.84 -6.51
C ALA A 135 -13.81 34.06 -5.23
N TRP A 136 -14.75 33.82 -4.32
CA TRP A 136 -14.51 33.05 -3.11
C TRP A 136 -14.38 31.55 -3.34
N TRP A 137 -15.09 31.00 -4.33
CA TRP A 137 -15.03 29.59 -4.68
C TRP A 137 -13.60 29.07 -4.99
N PRO A 138 -12.80 29.71 -5.85
CA PRO A 138 -11.42 29.28 -6.08
C PRO A 138 -10.50 29.45 -4.85
N VAL A 139 -10.81 30.39 -3.94
CA VAL A 139 -10.06 30.56 -2.68
C VAL A 139 -10.32 29.37 -1.75
N THR A 140 -11.58 28.98 -1.55
CA THR A 140 -11.93 27.84 -0.71
C THR A 140 -11.51 26.51 -1.34
N ALA A 141 -11.55 26.40 -2.68
CA ALA A 141 -10.96 25.29 -3.44
C ALA A 141 -9.45 25.17 -3.24
N PHE A 142 -8.71 26.28 -3.26
CA PHE A 142 -7.27 26.28 -2.99
C PHE A 142 -6.97 25.81 -1.55
N LEU A 143 -7.71 26.29 -0.56
CA LEU A 143 -7.52 25.87 0.84
C LEU A 143 -7.84 24.39 1.06
N ALA A 144 -8.93 23.87 0.47
CA ALA A 144 -9.25 22.45 0.50
C ALA A 144 -8.20 21.57 -0.22
N LEU A 145 -7.60 22.08 -1.31
CA LEU A 145 -6.55 21.39 -2.06
C LEU A 145 -5.30 21.15 -1.20
N LEU A 146 -4.95 22.05 -0.29
CA LEU A 146 -3.78 21.88 0.60
C LEU A 146 -3.88 20.60 1.44
N SER A 147 -5.04 20.33 2.03
CA SER A 147 -5.29 19.10 2.79
C SER A 147 -5.18 17.85 1.90
N LEU A 148 -5.78 17.88 0.70
CA LEU A 148 -5.67 16.78 -0.27
C LEU A 148 -4.22 16.53 -0.71
N VAL A 149 -3.41 17.57 -0.91
CA VAL A 149 -1.99 17.46 -1.25
C VAL A 149 -1.21 16.79 -0.12
N VAL A 150 -1.47 17.14 1.14
CA VAL A 150 -0.81 16.48 2.29
C VAL A 150 -1.20 15.00 2.38
N ILE A 151 -2.48 14.66 2.30
CA ILE A 151 -2.95 13.25 2.30
C ILE A 151 -2.29 12.48 1.14
N SER A 152 -2.33 13.04 -0.06
CA SER A 152 -1.75 12.43 -1.27
C SER A 152 -0.24 12.23 -1.15
N LEU A 153 0.47 13.19 -0.55
CA LEU A 153 1.91 13.07 -0.30
C LEU A 153 2.20 11.93 0.70
N VAL A 154 1.47 11.84 1.81
CA VAL A 154 1.64 10.74 2.78
C VAL A 154 1.40 9.37 2.10
N MET A 155 0.38 9.26 1.24
CA MET A 155 0.11 8.03 0.48
C MET A 155 1.20 7.71 -0.54
N VAL A 156 1.67 8.68 -1.34
CA VAL A 156 2.77 8.47 -2.31
C VAL A 156 4.10 8.17 -1.60
N LEU A 157 4.29 8.64 -0.36
CA LEU A 157 5.43 8.26 0.48
C LEU A 157 5.32 6.81 0.99
N ALA A 158 4.13 6.38 1.41
CA ALA A 158 3.85 5.01 1.84
C ALA A 158 4.02 4.00 0.69
N ASP A 159 3.54 4.37 -0.49
CA ASP A 159 3.55 3.56 -1.72
C ASP A 159 4.95 3.33 -2.33
N ARG A 160 6.01 3.92 -1.76
CA ARG A 160 7.38 3.79 -2.27
C ARG A 160 7.92 2.35 -2.28
N TRP A 161 7.29 1.42 -1.57
CA TRP A 161 7.71 0.01 -1.56
C TRP A 161 7.30 -0.74 -2.84
N ASP A 162 6.05 -0.64 -3.26
CA ASP A 162 5.54 -1.26 -4.49
C ASP A 162 4.65 -0.28 -5.27
N PRO A 163 5.25 0.68 -6.01
CA PRO A 163 4.52 1.84 -6.50
C PRO A 163 3.38 1.51 -7.48
N GLN A 164 2.18 1.94 -7.10
CA GLN A 164 0.97 1.82 -7.91
C GLN A 164 1.04 2.66 -9.19
N PRO A 165 0.34 2.26 -10.26
CA PRO A 165 0.14 3.11 -11.42
C PRO A 165 -0.59 4.41 -11.07
N LEU A 166 0.00 5.56 -11.41
CA LEU A 166 -0.60 6.89 -11.19
C LEU A 166 -2.08 7.00 -11.65
N PRO A 167 -2.53 6.40 -12.78
CA PRO A 167 -3.95 6.41 -13.16
C PRO A 167 -4.90 5.87 -12.09
N LEU A 168 -4.49 4.87 -11.29
CA LEU A 168 -5.32 4.30 -10.23
C LEU A 168 -5.43 5.24 -9.04
N LEU A 169 -4.35 5.97 -8.73
CA LEU A 169 -4.35 7.01 -7.70
C LEU A 169 -5.26 8.19 -8.11
N PHE A 170 -5.24 8.59 -9.38
CA PHE A 170 -6.19 9.58 -9.91
C PHE A 170 -7.64 9.08 -9.89
N ILE A 171 -7.91 7.82 -10.26
CA ILE A 171 -9.25 7.23 -10.14
C ILE A 171 -9.74 7.26 -8.69
N ALA A 172 -8.88 6.94 -7.72
CA ALA A 172 -9.21 7.00 -6.30
C ALA A 172 -9.63 8.43 -5.87
N VAL A 173 -8.78 9.43 -6.14
CA VAL A 173 -9.07 10.83 -5.78
C VAL A 173 -10.32 11.35 -6.49
N PHE A 174 -10.45 11.13 -7.81
CA PHE A 174 -11.58 11.65 -8.58
C PHE A 174 -12.90 10.92 -8.26
N TRP A 175 -12.86 9.62 -7.90
CA TRP A 175 -14.05 8.94 -7.40
C TRP A 175 -14.56 9.59 -6.11
N GLY A 176 -13.66 9.85 -5.15
CA GLY A 176 -13.97 10.54 -3.91
C GLY A 176 -14.56 11.93 -4.17
N ALA A 177 -13.83 12.75 -4.92
CA ALA A 177 -14.14 14.15 -5.15
C ALA A 177 -15.38 14.40 -6.03
N ALA A 178 -15.65 13.52 -6.99
CA ALA A 178 -16.82 13.63 -7.88
C ALA A 178 -17.96 12.73 -7.42
N ILE A 179 -17.81 11.42 -7.62
CA ILE A 179 -18.92 10.46 -7.54
C ILE A 179 -19.41 10.30 -6.10
N ALA A 180 -18.50 10.10 -5.14
CA ALA A 180 -18.87 9.88 -3.75
C ALA A 180 -19.42 11.17 -3.11
N ALA A 181 -18.75 12.31 -3.29
CA ALA A 181 -19.21 13.60 -2.78
C ALA A 181 -20.59 13.99 -3.33
N PHE A 182 -20.77 13.98 -4.66
CA PHE A 182 -22.03 14.38 -5.29
C PHE A 182 -23.19 13.43 -4.96
N SER A 183 -22.97 12.11 -5.01
CA SER A 183 -24.02 11.14 -4.64
C SER A 183 -24.43 11.30 -3.19
N SER A 184 -23.47 11.53 -2.29
CA SER A 184 -23.76 11.67 -0.86
C SER A 184 -24.45 12.97 -0.52
N TYR A 185 -24.14 14.08 -1.22
CA TYR A 185 -24.85 15.34 -1.08
C TYR A 185 -26.35 15.17 -1.29
N TRP A 186 -26.74 14.59 -2.44
CA TRP A 186 -28.15 14.35 -2.76
C TRP A 186 -28.83 13.33 -1.84
N LEU A 187 -28.15 12.21 -1.52
CA LEU A 187 -28.71 11.17 -0.66
C LEU A 187 -28.87 11.66 0.80
N ASN A 188 -27.91 12.40 1.36
CA ASN A 188 -28.02 12.98 2.70
C ASN A 188 -29.10 14.08 2.75
N THR A 189 -29.25 14.87 1.68
CA THR A 189 -30.31 15.89 1.56
C THR A 189 -31.69 15.23 1.52
N LEU A 190 -31.86 14.19 0.69
CA LEU A 190 -33.10 13.41 0.62
C LEU A 190 -33.43 12.73 1.95
N ASN A 191 -32.45 12.09 2.60
CA ASN A 191 -32.65 11.45 3.92
C ASN A 191 -33.04 12.48 4.99
N SER A 192 -32.43 13.66 4.98
CA SER A 192 -32.76 14.76 5.89
C SER A 192 -34.21 15.24 5.69
N LEU A 193 -34.64 15.40 4.43
CA LEU A 193 -36.02 15.71 4.08
C LEU A 193 -37.00 14.61 4.53
N LEU A 194 -36.67 13.34 4.31
CA LEU A 194 -37.51 12.21 4.73
C LEU A 194 -37.66 12.14 6.26
N VAL A 195 -36.58 12.37 7.01
CA VAL A 195 -36.66 12.47 8.48
C VAL A 195 -37.56 13.63 8.90
N TYR A 196 -37.43 14.80 8.27
CA TYR A 196 -38.31 15.94 8.57
C TYR A 196 -39.79 15.60 8.29
N LEU A 197 -40.09 15.03 7.13
CA LEU A 197 -41.47 14.67 6.74
C LEU A 197 -42.10 13.62 7.66
N VAL A 198 -41.31 12.70 8.21
CA VAL A 198 -41.80 11.64 9.12
C VAL A 198 -41.90 12.13 10.58
N THR A 199 -41.03 13.04 11.02
CA THR A 199 -40.92 13.43 12.45
C THR A 199 -41.45 14.83 12.77
N GLY A 200 -41.58 15.72 11.78
CA GLY A 200 -41.85 17.14 11.95
C GLY A 200 -40.76 17.91 12.71
N SER A 201 -39.58 17.32 12.95
CA SER A 201 -38.60 17.82 13.92
C SER A 201 -37.26 18.18 13.28
N GLU A 202 -36.94 19.47 13.26
CA GLU A 202 -35.61 19.96 12.84
C GLU A 202 -34.49 19.42 13.73
N ALA A 203 -34.75 19.24 15.03
CA ALA A 203 -33.78 18.64 15.95
C ALA A 203 -33.48 17.17 15.62
N ALA A 204 -34.48 16.41 15.15
CA ALA A 204 -34.27 15.05 14.67
C ALA A 204 -33.38 15.05 13.42
N VAL A 205 -33.60 15.96 12.47
CA VAL A 205 -32.77 16.12 11.27
C VAL A 205 -31.33 16.53 11.63
N ALA A 206 -31.17 17.53 12.49
CA ALA A 206 -29.88 18.05 12.93
C ALA A 206 -29.02 17.00 13.66
N PHE A 207 -29.65 15.98 14.26
CA PHE A 207 -28.95 14.82 14.80
C PHE A 207 -28.74 13.71 13.75
N SER A 208 -29.83 13.19 13.15
CA SER A 208 -29.76 11.99 12.32
C SER A 208 -29.05 12.21 10.98
N GLY A 209 -29.13 13.42 10.41
CA GLY A 209 -28.42 13.79 9.18
C GLY A 209 -26.91 13.58 9.33
N PRO A 210 -26.21 14.35 10.18
CA PRO A 210 -24.76 14.22 10.37
C PRO A 210 -24.35 12.96 11.15
N VAL A 211 -25.09 12.49 12.15
CA VAL A 211 -24.64 11.38 13.02
C VAL A 211 -24.93 10.00 12.42
N ILE A 212 -25.97 9.87 11.59
CA ILE A 212 -26.44 8.57 11.08
C ILE A 212 -26.38 8.51 9.55
N SER A 213 -27.05 9.44 8.85
CA SER A 213 -27.12 9.41 7.38
C SER A 213 -25.74 9.60 6.75
N ALA A 214 -25.01 10.65 7.13
CA ALA A 214 -23.72 10.98 6.55
C ALA A 214 -22.69 9.82 6.64
N PRO A 215 -22.45 9.21 7.82
CA PRO A 215 -21.59 8.03 7.91
C PRO A 215 -22.05 6.85 7.05
N LEU A 216 -23.35 6.52 7.07
CA LEU A 216 -23.89 5.39 6.31
C LEU A 216 -23.80 5.60 4.80
N VAL A 217 -24.25 6.77 4.32
CA VAL A 217 -24.28 7.12 2.90
C VAL A 217 -22.85 7.29 2.38
N GLU A 218 -22.05 8.11 3.03
CA GLU A 218 -20.77 8.52 2.47
C GLU A 218 -19.71 7.43 2.54
N GLU A 219 -19.58 6.71 3.66
CA GLU A 219 -18.59 5.62 3.68
C GLU A 219 -18.99 4.49 2.73
N THR A 220 -20.30 4.30 2.46
CA THR A 220 -20.76 3.41 1.38
C THR A 220 -20.36 3.94 0.00
N THR A 221 -20.64 5.19 -0.35
CA THR A 221 -20.31 5.73 -1.69
C THR A 221 -18.80 5.84 -1.93
N LYS A 222 -18.02 6.19 -0.90
CA LYS A 222 -16.55 6.12 -0.89
C LYS A 222 -16.10 4.66 -1.08
N GLY A 223 -16.66 3.73 -0.30
CA GLY A 223 -16.37 2.29 -0.37
C GLY A 223 -16.69 1.63 -1.73
N LEU A 224 -17.70 2.10 -2.45
CA LEU A 224 -17.98 1.64 -3.82
C LEU A 224 -16.82 1.93 -4.79
N GLY A 225 -16.04 2.99 -4.55
CA GLY A 225 -14.82 3.30 -5.29
C GLY A 225 -13.67 2.33 -4.99
N LEU A 226 -13.55 1.90 -3.72
CA LEU A 226 -12.64 0.82 -3.33
C LEU A 226 -13.01 -0.50 -4.02
N LEU A 227 -14.30 -0.85 -4.07
CA LEU A 227 -14.77 -2.01 -4.82
C LEU A 227 -14.49 -1.89 -6.32
N LEU A 228 -14.74 -0.73 -6.93
CA LEU A 228 -14.44 -0.48 -8.33
C LEU A 228 -12.94 -0.70 -8.61
N LEU A 229 -12.06 -0.15 -7.78
CA LEU A 229 -10.60 -0.33 -7.91
C LEU A 229 -10.19 -1.78 -7.71
N MET A 230 -10.73 -2.48 -6.70
CA MET A 230 -10.50 -3.91 -6.50
C MET A 230 -10.93 -4.74 -7.73
N LEU A 231 -12.03 -4.38 -8.40
CA LEU A 231 -12.57 -5.10 -9.55
C LEU A 231 -11.85 -4.77 -10.87
N LEU A 232 -11.57 -3.49 -11.13
CA LEU A 232 -10.92 -2.97 -12.34
C LEU A 232 -9.41 -3.21 -12.34
N ALA A 233 -8.78 -3.06 -11.17
CA ALA A 233 -7.35 -3.11 -10.98
C ALA A 233 -6.93 -4.28 -10.07
N ARG A 234 -7.55 -5.45 -10.21
CA ARG A 234 -7.24 -6.68 -9.44
C ARG A 234 -5.74 -6.94 -9.27
N ARG A 235 -4.94 -6.77 -10.33
CA ARG A 235 -3.46 -6.94 -10.27
C ARG A 235 -2.77 -6.01 -9.25
N TYR A 236 -3.37 -4.88 -8.95
CA TYR A 236 -2.84 -3.79 -8.12
C TYR A 236 -3.58 -3.66 -6.77
N PHE A 237 -4.45 -4.62 -6.45
CA PHE A 237 -5.18 -4.71 -5.19
C PHE A 237 -4.98 -6.11 -4.62
N ASN A 238 -3.85 -6.32 -3.95
CA ASN A 238 -3.37 -7.61 -3.45
C ASN A 238 -3.22 -7.65 -1.92
N GLY A 239 -3.22 -6.50 -1.25
CA GLY A 239 -3.03 -6.42 0.20
C GLY A 239 -3.72 -5.25 0.90
N PRO A 240 -3.71 -5.26 2.24
CA PRO A 240 -4.20 -4.17 3.10
C PRO A 240 -3.49 -2.84 2.87
N LEU A 241 -2.22 -2.82 2.42
CA LEU A 241 -1.51 -1.58 2.11
C LEU A 241 -2.12 -0.88 0.87
N ASP A 242 -2.37 -1.63 -0.20
CA ASP A 242 -3.05 -1.13 -1.40
C ASP A 242 -4.44 -0.57 -1.04
N GLY A 243 -5.19 -1.32 -0.24
CA GLY A 243 -6.52 -0.93 0.25
C GLY A 243 -6.48 0.33 1.12
N LEU A 244 -5.48 0.47 1.99
CA LEU A 244 -5.23 1.70 2.77
C LEU A 244 -5.01 2.88 1.83
N ILE A 245 -4.09 2.75 0.86
CA ILE A 245 -3.70 3.82 -0.07
C ILE A 245 -4.90 4.28 -0.91
N TYR A 246 -5.61 3.36 -1.55
CA TYR A 246 -6.79 3.70 -2.35
C TYR A 246 -7.93 4.28 -1.51
N GLY A 247 -8.17 3.73 -0.32
CA GLY A 247 -9.22 4.20 0.58
C GLY A 247 -8.94 5.59 1.12
N ALA A 248 -7.70 5.87 1.50
CA ALA A 248 -7.26 7.18 1.96
C ALA A 248 -7.33 8.25 0.87
N LEU A 249 -7.00 7.90 -0.38
CA LEU A 249 -7.12 8.81 -1.52
C LEU A 249 -8.58 9.08 -1.91
N ILE A 250 -9.47 8.10 -1.83
CA ILE A 250 -10.92 8.31 -1.99
C ILE A 250 -11.46 9.21 -0.88
N GLY A 251 -11.13 8.92 0.38
CA GLY A 251 -11.53 9.74 1.52
C GLY A 251 -11.00 11.17 1.43
N GLY A 252 -9.74 11.36 1.02
CA GLY A 252 -9.14 12.68 0.78
C GLY A 252 -9.77 13.43 -0.39
N GLY A 253 -10.10 12.74 -1.48
CA GLY A 253 -10.83 13.33 -2.60
C GLY A 253 -12.23 13.78 -2.20
N PHE A 254 -12.96 12.96 -1.44
CA PHE A 254 -14.25 13.35 -0.87
C PHE A 254 -14.13 14.59 0.03
N ALA A 255 -13.18 14.56 0.97
CA ALA A 255 -12.91 15.66 1.88
C ALA A 255 -12.54 16.96 1.16
N PHE A 256 -11.88 16.89 0.00
CA PHE A 256 -11.62 18.05 -0.84
C PHE A 256 -12.93 18.74 -1.25
N THR A 257 -13.82 18.07 -1.97
CA THR A 257 -15.08 18.67 -2.44
C THR A 257 -15.98 19.11 -1.28
N GLU A 258 -16.09 18.30 -0.23
CA GLU A 258 -16.87 18.65 0.95
C GLU A 258 -16.32 19.91 1.64
N ASN A 259 -15.00 20.00 1.85
CA ASN A 259 -14.40 21.16 2.50
C ASN A 259 -14.62 22.45 1.70
N ILE A 260 -14.70 22.42 0.37
CA ILE A 260 -15.04 23.61 -0.43
C ILE A 260 -16.42 24.13 -0.03
N ILE A 261 -17.43 23.24 0.02
CA ILE A 261 -18.82 23.58 0.36
C ILE A 261 -18.89 24.16 1.78
N TYR A 262 -18.23 23.53 2.75
CA TYR A 262 -18.20 24.02 4.14
C TYR A 262 -17.48 25.36 4.29
N TYR A 263 -16.31 25.52 3.66
CA TYR A 263 -15.53 26.76 3.75
C TYR A 263 -16.24 27.92 3.03
N SER A 264 -16.85 27.68 1.87
CA SER A 264 -17.58 28.72 1.12
C SER A 264 -18.86 29.14 1.85
N ARG A 265 -19.60 28.19 2.42
CA ARG A 265 -20.79 28.49 3.23
C ARG A 265 -20.46 29.34 4.45
N ILE A 266 -19.50 28.92 5.28
CA ILE A 266 -19.15 29.65 6.50
C ILE A 266 -18.44 30.99 6.22
N LEU A 267 -17.79 31.13 5.07
CA LEU A 267 -17.26 32.42 4.62
C LEU A 267 -18.38 33.44 4.36
N GLU A 268 -19.47 33.05 3.72
CA GLU A 268 -20.61 33.95 3.46
C GLU A 268 -21.48 34.16 4.70
N GLU A 269 -21.72 33.11 5.51
CA GLU A 269 -22.56 33.18 6.71
C GLU A 269 -21.90 33.92 7.88
N ALA A 270 -20.58 33.77 8.06
CA ALA A 270 -19.87 34.25 9.26
C ALA A 270 -18.55 34.99 8.96
N GLY A 271 -18.14 35.10 7.71
CA GLY A 271 -16.94 35.84 7.30
C GLY A 271 -15.62 35.07 7.45
N ALA A 272 -14.55 35.68 6.93
CA ALA A 272 -13.25 35.04 6.75
C ALA A 272 -12.59 34.52 8.05
N GLY A 273 -12.86 35.16 9.19
CA GLY A 273 -12.33 34.72 10.48
C GLY A 273 -12.86 33.36 10.92
N PHE A 274 -14.17 33.14 10.82
CA PHE A 274 -14.79 31.84 11.14
C PHE A 274 -14.46 30.77 10.09
N MET A 275 -14.38 31.16 8.80
CA MET A 275 -13.89 30.26 7.75
C MET A 275 -12.45 29.78 8.07
N LEU A 276 -11.54 30.67 8.49
CA LEU A 276 -10.18 30.28 8.87
C LEU A 276 -10.14 29.33 10.07
N ILE A 277 -10.97 29.57 11.09
CA ILE A 277 -11.12 28.63 12.23
C ILE A 277 -11.57 27.25 11.73
N LEU A 278 -12.55 27.21 10.82
CA LEU A 278 -13.04 25.96 10.25
C LEU A 278 -11.99 25.25 9.37
N VAL A 279 -11.18 25.99 8.63
CA VAL A 279 -10.03 25.46 7.87
C VAL A 279 -9.00 24.84 8.81
N LEU A 280 -8.71 25.47 9.95
CA LEU A 280 -7.82 24.88 10.96
C LEU A 280 -8.43 23.62 11.60
N MET A 281 -9.72 23.65 11.96
CA MET A 281 -10.41 22.52 12.57
C MET A 281 -10.53 21.32 11.62
N ARG A 282 -11.01 21.53 10.39
CA ARG A 282 -11.24 20.45 9.40
C ARG A 282 -9.99 20.11 8.60
N GLY A 283 -9.33 21.12 8.03
CA GLY A 283 -8.22 20.98 7.10
C GLY A 283 -6.87 20.66 7.74
N VAL A 284 -6.72 20.91 9.05
CA VAL A 284 -5.51 20.55 9.84
C VAL A 284 -5.85 19.58 10.97
N GLY A 285 -6.75 19.95 11.89
CA GLY A 285 -7.08 19.15 13.07
C GLY A 285 -7.75 17.80 12.76
N ASN A 286 -8.60 17.75 11.73
CA ASN A 286 -9.22 16.52 11.22
C ASN A 286 -8.71 16.13 9.82
N ILE A 287 -7.50 16.54 9.43
CA ILE A 287 -6.99 16.36 8.07
C ILE A 287 -7.05 14.92 7.55
N PHE A 288 -6.88 13.94 8.45
CA PHE A 288 -6.91 12.51 8.09
C PHE A 288 -8.29 11.84 8.30
N GLY A 289 -9.33 12.54 8.77
CA GLY A 289 -10.62 11.94 9.16
C GLY A 289 -11.21 10.98 8.11
N HIS A 290 -11.74 11.51 7.00
CA HIS A 290 -12.29 10.69 5.91
C HIS A 290 -11.26 9.73 5.30
N ALA A 291 -9.98 10.12 5.26
CA ALA A 291 -8.92 9.24 4.77
C ALA A 291 -8.80 7.98 5.63
N ILE A 292 -8.87 8.11 6.96
CA ILE A 292 -8.86 6.99 7.90
C ILE A 292 -10.14 6.15 7.77
N TYR A 293 -11.32 6.78 7.77
CA TYR A 293 -12.61 6.07 7.77
C TYR A 293 -12.74 5.15 6.55
N THR A 294 -12.45 5.66 5.35
CA THR A 294 -12.47 4.85 4.13
C THR A 294 -11.27 3.91 4.04
N ALA A 295 -10.08 4.28 4.52
CA ALA A 295 -8.93 3.37 4.58
C ALA A 295 -9.19 2.13 5.45
N LEU A 296 -9.96 2.22 6.54
CA LEU A 296 -10.33 1.06 7.36
C LEU A 296 -11.08 0.01 6.53
N THR A 297 -12.03 0.44 5.70
CA THR A 297 -12.73 -0.42 4.74
C THR A 297 -11.73 -1.09 3.79
N GLY A 298 -10.82 -0.29 3.21
CA GLY A 298 -9.81 -0.77 2.27
C GLY A 298 -8.83 -1.77 2.88
N ILE A 299 -8.38 -1.54 4.12
CA ILE A 299 -7.50 -2.44 4.88
C ILE A 299 -8.17 -3.80 5.09
N ILE A 300 -9.43 -3.82 5.53
CA ILE A 300 -10.18 -5.05 5.80
C ILE A 300 -10.38 -5.84 4.49
N VAL A 301 -10.87 -5.17 3.43
CA VAL A 301 -11.01 -5.80 2.10
C VAL A 301 -9.65 -6.32 1.61
N GLY A 302 -8.57 -5.54 1.74
CA GLY A 302 -7.22 -5.94 1.34
C GLY A 302 -6.67 -7.15 2.09
N PHE A 303 -6.89 -7.26 3.41
CA PHE A 303 -6.55 -8.47 4.17
C PHE A 303 -7.31 -9.71 3.68
N VAL A 304 -8.60 -9.55 3.37
CA VAL A 304 -9.44 -10.65 2.87
C VAL A 304 -9.03 -11.06 1.46
N VAL A 305 -8.78 -10.11 0.56
CA VAL A 305 -8.27 -10.39 -0.80
C VAL A 305 -6.93 -11.14 -0.73
N ARG A 306 -5.99 -10.69 0.10
CA ARG A 306 -4.66 -11.33 0.23
C ARG A 306 -4.75 -12.78 0.72
N LYS A 307 -5.72 -13.09 1.59
CA LYS A 307 -5.82 -14.38 2.31
C LYS A 307 -6.76 -15.38 1.64
N TRP A 308 -7.86 -14.90 1.06
CA TRP A 308 -8.99 -15.71 0.61
C TRP A 308 -9.48 -15.34 -0.81
N GLY A 309 -8.74 -14.49 -1.52
CA GLY A 309 -8.99 -14.15 -2.92
C GLY A 309 -10.05 -13.06 -3.14
N SER A 310 -10.14 -12.61 -4.38
CA SER A 310 -10.94 -11.41 -4.72
C SER A 310 -12.46 -11.60 -4.58
N ILE A 311 -12.98 -12.84 -4.59
CA ILE A 311 -14.42 -13.11 -4.37
C ILE A 311 -14.78 -12.85 -2.90
N MET A 312 -13.97 -13.35 -1.95
CA MET A 312 -14.20 -13.08 -0.53
C MET A 312 -14.00 -11.59 -0.22
N GLY A 313 -13.06 -10.92 -0.90
CA GLY A 313 -12.87 -9.47 -0.82
C GLY A 313 -14.12 -8.67 -1.21
N PHE A 314 -14.88 -9.13 -2.20
CA PHE A 314 -16.18 -8.54 -2.54
C PHE A 314 -17.24 -8.80 -1.46
N LEU A 315 -17.33 -10.05 -0.96
CA LEU A 315 -18.34 -10.43 0.04
C LEU A 315 -18.12 -9.76 1.41
N VAL A 316 -16.88 -9.47 1.81
CA VAL A 316 -16.58 -8.79 3.09
C VAL A 316 -16.85 -7.28 3.04
N PHE A 317 -17.22 -6.72 1.89
CA PHE A 317 -17.37 -5.27 1.74
C PHE A 317 -18.33 -4.65 2.76
N ILE A 318 -19.51 -5.23 2.95
CA ILE A 318 -20.53 -4.71 3.88
C ILE A 318 -20.01 -4.65 5.33
N PRO A 319 -19.49 -5.74 5.94
CA PRO A 319 -18.91 -5.63 7.28
C PRO A 319 -17.61 -4.82 7.34
N ALA A 320 -16.86 -4.66 6.24
CA ALA A 320 -15.67 -3.82 6.18
C ALA A 320 -15.97 -2.32 6.32
N LEU A 321 -17.18 -1.86 5.94
CA LEU A 321 -17.60 -0.47 6.09
C LEU A 321 -17.81 -0.06 7.56
N ILE A 322 -18.22 -1.00 8.41
CA ILE A 322 -18.72 -0.72 9.77
C ILE A 322 -17.71 0.08 10.62
N PRO A 323 -16.40 -0.25 10.69
CA PRO A 323 -15.46 0.53 11.51
C PRO A 323 -15.29 1.97 11.01
N GLY A 324 -15.27 2.19 9.69
CA GLY A 324 -15.23 3.53 9.11
C GLY A 324 -16.46 4.36 9.46
N MET A 325 -17.65 3.76 9.29
CA MET A 325 -18.93 4.36 9.68
C MET A 325 -18.99 4.72 11.17
N LEU A 326 -18.50 3.85 12.06
CA LEU A 326 -18.51 4.10 13.51
C LEU A 326 -17.56 5.24 13.92
N PHE A 327 -16.35 5.31 13.36
CA PHE A 327 -15.44 6.43 13.66
C PHE A 327 -15.96 7.76 13.08
N HIS A 328 -16.54 7.74 11.88
CA HIS A 328 -17.17 8.91 11.28
C HIS A 328 -18.40 9.38 12.08
N ALA A 329 -19.29 8.45 12.47
CA ALA A 329 -20.43 8.76 13.33
C ALA A 329 -19.99 9.31 14.70
N GLY A 330 -18.92 8.76 15.29
CA GLY A 330 -18.34 9.26 16.53
C GLY A 330 -17.83 10.69 16.43
N TRP A 331 -17.10 11.02 15.35
CA TRP A 331 -16.65 12.39 15.08
C TRP A 331 -17.84 13.36 14.93
N ASN A 332 -18.84 13.00 14.11
CA ASN A 332 -20.02 13.84 13.90
C ASN A 332 -20.87 13.98 15.18
N PHE A 333 -21.03 12.91 15.96
CA PHE A 333 -21.74 12.93 17.25
C PHE A 333 -21.11 13.93 18.22
N PHE A 334 -19.79 13.87 18.41
CA PHE A 334 -19.10 14.81 19.30
C PHE A 334 -19.12 16.25 18.78
N SER A 335 -19.10 16.44 17.45
CA SER A 335 -19.26 17.77 16.85
C SER A 335 -20.68 18.34 17.04
N VAL A 336 -21.72 17.51 17.02
CA VAL A 336 -23.13 17.93 17.19
C VAL A 336 -23.49 18.18 18.64
N MET A 337 -22.98 17.38 19.58
CA MET A 337 -23.27 17.54 21.01
C MET A 337 -22.65 18.81 21.64
N GLY A 338 -21.60 19.36 21.03
CA GLY A 338 -20.88 20.50 21.61
C GLY A 338 -20.24 20.13 22.95
N GLY A 339 -20.35 21.01 23.96
CA GLY A 339 -19.79 20.76 25.30
C GLY A 339 -18.55 21.61 25.67
N GLY A 340 -18.29 22.69 24.92
CA GLY A 340 -17.25 23.66 25.24
C GLY A 340 -15.82 23.14 25.12
N VAL A 341 -14.88 23.83 25.77
CA VAL A 341 -13.42 23.59 25.60
C VAL A 341 -13.02 22.15 25.95
N LEU A 342 -13.52 21.59 27.04
CA LEU A 342 -13.18 20.23 27.45
C LEU A 342 -13.58 19.20 26.39
N MET A 343 -14.80 19.31 25.84
CA MET A 343 -15.26 18.35 24.84
C MET A 343 -14.53 18.52 23.50
N THR A 344 -14.22 19.75 23.11
CA THR A 344 -13.36 20.04 21.95
C THR A 344 -11.97 19.40 22.12
N LEU A 345 -11.35 19.51 23.30
CA LEU A 345 -10.06 18.87 23.58
C LEU A 345 -10.13 17.34 23.53
N ILE A 346 -11.21 16.73 24.04
CA ILE A 346 -11.43 15.28 23.95
C ILE A 346 -11.58 14.84 22.49
N MET A 347 -12.39 15.56 21.70
CA MET A 347 -12.64 15.25 20.29
C MET A 347 -11.36 15.33 19.44
N PHE A 348 -10.61 16.44 19.51
CA PHE A 348 -9.36 16.60 18.77
C PHE A 348 -8.23 15.73 19.32
N GLY A 349 -8.17 15.49 20.64
CA GLY A 349 -7.22 14.55 21.24
C GLY A 349 -7.45 13.11 20.78
N GLY A 350 -8.71 12.68 20.72
CA GLY A 350 -9.11 11.39 20.17
C GLY A 350 -8.77 11.26 18.68
N GLN A 351 -9.04 12.29 17.88
CA GLN A 351 -8.70 12.30 16.45
C GLN A 351 -7.18 12.34 16.20
N ALA A 352 -6.41 13.03 17.05
CA ALA A 352 -4.94 13.02 16.99
C ALA A 352 -4.38 11.63 17.34
N LEU A 353 -4.94 10.96 18.35
CA LEU A 353 -4.58 9.58 18.70
C LEU A 353 -4.93 8.60 17.56
N LEU A 354 -6.14 8.70 16.99
CA LEU A 354 -6.57 7.89 15.85
C LEU A 354 -5.65 8.09 14.63
N SER A 355 -5.27 9.35 14.35
CA SER A 355 -4.31 9.70 13.30
C SER A 355 -2.92 9.12 13.56
N LEU A 356 -2.43 9.17 14.80
CA LEU A 356 -1.16 8.56 15.19
C LEU A 356 -1.17 7.04 15.01
N VAL A 357 -2.23 6.36 15.47
CA VAL A 357 -2.42 4.91 15.30
C VAL A 357 -2.46 4.55 13.81
N TRP A 358 -3.15 5.35 12.99
CA TRP A 358 -3.20 5.13 11.54
C TRP A 358 -1.82 5.31 10.87
N LEU A 359 -1.06 6.36 11.21
CA LEU A 359 0.31 6.57 10.71
C LEU A 359 1.25 5.43 11.12
N ILE A 360 1.13 4.92 12.35
CA ILE A 360 1.86 3.71 12.79
C ILE A 360 1.45 2.49 11.97
N SER A 361 0.14 2.33 11.69
CA SER A 361 -0.36 1.19 10.91
C SER A 361 0.17 1.17 9.47
N ILE A 362 0.37 2.33 8.83
CA ILE A 362 1.06 2.45 7.53
C ILE A 362 2.47 1.83 7.62
N GLY A 363 3.26 2.20 8.64
CA GLY A 363 4.61 1.66 8.84
C GLY A 363 4.62 0.14 9.04
N LEU A 364 3.67 -0.38 9.82
CA LEU A 364 3.50 -1.81 10.06
C LEU A 364 3.10 -2.58 8.77
N LEU A 365 2.22 -2.00 7.94
CA LEU A 365 1.80 -2.61 6.68
C LEU A 365 2.91 -2.60 5.62
N ILE A 366 3.74 -1.55 5.56
CA ILE A 366 4.95 -1.51 4.70
C ILE A 366 5.96 -2.58 5.15
N TRP A 367 6.15 -2.76 6.45
CA TRP A 367 7.02 -3.80 7.00
C TRP A 367 6.51 -5.20 6.67
N ASP A 368 5.21 -5.44 6.83
CA ASP A 368 4.58 -6.72 6.50
C ASP A 368 4.66 -7.03 5.00
N GLU A 369 4.47 -6.04 4.12
CA GLU A 369 4.62 -6.21 2.67
C GLU A 369 6.08 -6.52 2.27
N SER A 370 7.07 -5.89 2.92
CA SER A 370 8.49 -6.23 2.75
C SER A 370 8.81 -7.66 3.22
N ARG A 371 8.28 -8.06 4.38
CA ARG A 371 8.41 -9.42 4.91
C ARG A 371 7.76 -10.46 3.99
N LEU A 372 6.56 -10.18 3.48
CA LEU A 372 5.83 -11.04 2.54
C LEU A 372 6.59 -11.18 1.22
N THR A 373 7.11 -10.06 0.69
CA THR A 373 7.99 -10.05 -0.49
C THR A 373 9.18 -10.99 -0.29
N ARG A 374 9.86 -10.94 0.87
CA ARG A 374 11.01 -11.80 1.18
C ARG A 374 10.64 -13.28 1.19
N ILE A 375 9.53 -13.64 1.83
CA ILE A 375 9.03 -15.03 1.90
C ILE A 375 8.72 -15.54 0.48
N ARG A 376 7.98 -14.77 -0.32
CA ARG A 376 7.56 -15.18 -1.67
C ARG A 376 8.71 -15.26 -2.66
N LEU A 377 9.71 -14.37 -2.58
CA LEU A 377 10.92 -14.49 -3.38
C LEU A 377 11.81 -15.67 -2.93
N GLY A 378 11.79 -16.00 -1.63
CA GLY A 378 12.41 -17.21 -1.08
C GLY A 378 11.87 -18.51 -1.71
N ASP A 379 10.56 -18.58 -1.98
CA ASP A 379 9.95 -19.72 -2.68
C ASP A 379 10.61 -19.98 -4.05
N TYR A 380 10.97 -18.91 -4.79
CA TYR A 380 11.66 -18.99 -6.09
C TYR A 380 13.16 -19.25 -5.96
N ALA A 381 13.82 -18.73 -4.92
CA ALA A 381 15.22 -19.05 -4.63
C ALA A 381 15.41 -20.53 -4.31
N ASN A 382 14.48 -21.12 -3.55
CA ASN A 382 14.46 -22.56 -3.25
C ASN A 382 14.23 -23.45 -4.48
N GLN A 383 13.70 -22.90 -5.59
CA GLN A 383 13.61 -23.59 -6.89
C GLN A 383 14.73 -23.18 -7.87
N GLY A 384 15.70 -22.38 -7.43
CA GLY A 384 16.88 -22.00 -8.22
C GLY A 384 16.65 -20.91 -9.28
N TRP A 385 15.61 -20.09 -9.18
CA TRP A 385 15.40 -18.92 -10.07
C TRP A 385 16.17 -17.67 -9.62
N LEU A 386 16.37 -17.52 -8.30
CA LEU A 386 17.12 -16.45 -7.63
C LEU A 386 18.13 -17.07 -6.66
N THR A 387 19.16 -16.34 -6.25
CA THR A 387 19.95 -16.69 -5.05
C THR A 387 19.33 -16.06 -3.79
N HIS A 388 19.66 -16.57 -2.60
CA HIS A 388 19.13 -16.01 -1.35
C HIS A 388 19.67 -14.60 -1.06
N GLU A 389 20.87 -14.27 -1.51
CA GLU A 389 21.46 -12.93 -1.45
C GLU A 389 20.72 -11.95 -2.36
N GLU A 390 20.29 -12.40 -3.55
CA GLU A 390 19.42 -11.60 -4.42
C GLU A 390 18.05 -11.38 -3.78
N VAL A 391 17.48 -12.38 -3.09
CA VAL A 391 16.23 -12.20 -2.33
C VAL A 391 16.40 -11.13 -1.26
N ASP A 392 17.49 -11.12 -0.51
CA ASP A 392 17.76 -10.09 0.51
C ASP A 392 18.00 -8.71 -0.09
N MET A 393 18.64 -8.63 -1.28
CA MET A 393 18.76 -7.40 -2.05
C MET A 393 17.38 -6.88 -2.53
N LEU A 394 16.54 -7.76 -3.06
CA LEU A 394 15.25 -7.44 -3.66
C LEU A 394 14.12 -7.22 -2.64
N ALA A 395 14.21 -7.80 -1.45
CA ALA A 395 13.16 -7.78 -0.44
C ALA A 395 13.43 -6.88 0.76
N THR A 396 14.56 -6.16 0.80
CA THR A 396 14.88 -5.17 1.85
C THR A 396 15.06 -3.75 1.30
N TRP A 397 14.74 -2.73 2.11
CA TRP A 397 14.97 -1.33 1.76
C TRP A 397 16.45 -0.99 1.54
N THR A 398 17.31 -1.51 2.40
CA THR A 398 18.77 -1.32 2.34
C THR A 398 19.35 -1.98 1.09
N GLY A 399 19.01 -3.25 0.84
CA GLY A 399 19.42 -3.99 -0.35
C GLY A 399 18.98 -3.32 -1.64
N ARG A 400 17.70 -2.91 -1.75
CA ARG A 400 17.21 -2.17 -2.92
C ARG A 400 17.96 -0.86 -3.13
N ARG A 401 18.34 -0.15 -2.06
CA ARG A 401 19.12 1.10 -2.13
C ARG A 401 20.54 0.85 -2.60
N GLU A 402 21.18 -0.20 -2.13
CA GLU A 402 22.55 -0.61 -2.50
C GLU A 402 22.62 -1.14 -3.92
N GLY A 403 21.72 -2.05 -4.32
CA GLY A 403 21.60 -2.50 -5.72
C GLY A 403 21.39 -1.34 -6.70
N LYS A 404 20.55 -0.35 -6.35
CA LYS A 404 20.37 0.89 -7.14
C LYS A 404 21.59 1.81 -7.16
N ARG A 405 22.50 1.75 -6.18
CA ARG A 405 23.75 2.51 -6.14
C ARG A 405 24.83 1.82 -6.98
N TRP A 406 25.02 0.52 -6.77
CA TRP A 406 25.90 -0.33 -7.59
C TRP A 406 25.54 -0.23 -9.07
N ALA A 407 24.28 -0.46 -9.44
CA ALA A 407 23.84 -0.35 -10.82
C ALA A 407 23.95 1.08 -11.39
N ALA A 408 24.02 2.13 -10.55
CA ALA A 408 24.28 3.49 -11.01
C ALA A 408 25.75 3.72 -11.36
N GLN A 409 26.68 3.05 -10.69
CA GLN A 409 28.12 3.09 -11.03
C GLN A 409 28.39 2.44 -12.40
N LEU A 410 27.55 1.48 -12.81
CA LEU A 410 27.63 0.76 -14.08
C LEU A 410 26.72 1.34 -15.19
N GLY A 411 26.07 2.48 -14.97
CA GLY A 411 25.06 3.06 -15.87
C GLY A 411 23.71 2.30 -15.93
N ALA A 412 23.65 1.06 -15.45
CA ALA A 412 22.49 0.17 -15.48
C ALA A 412 21.36 0.47 -14.45
N LYS A 413 21.34 1.66 -13.84
CA LYS A 413 20.32 2.08 -12.84
C LYS A 413 18.86 1.89 -13.32
N PRO A 414 18.49 2.14 -14.59
CA PRO A 414 17.14 1.86 -15.08
C PRO A 414 16.82 0.35 -15.07
N VAL A 415 17.78 -0.49 -15.44
CA VAL A 415 17.64 -1.97 -15.45
C VAL A 415 17.39 -2.49 -14.04
N MET A 416 18.16 -2.03 -13.05
CA MET A 416 17.96 -2.40 -11.65
C MET A 416 16.59 -1.94 -11.11
N LYS A 417 16.09 -0.78 -11.54
CA LYS A 417 14.71 -0.37 -11.20
C LYS A 417 13.67 -1.32 -11.80
N ARG A 418 13.85 -1.79 -13.04
CA ARG A 418 12.97 -2.82 -13.64
C ARG A 418 13.04 -4.13 -12.86
N PHE A 419 14.24 -4.62 -12.59
CA PHE A 419 14.48 -5.88 -11.87
C PHE A 419 13.84 -5.89 -10.47
N ILE A 420 14.00 -4.81 -9.69
CA ILE A 420 13.33 -4.64 -8.39
C ILE A 420 11.80 -4.65 -8.53
N ARG A 421 11.24 -3.91 -9.50
CA ARG A 421 9.79 -3.83 -9.70
C ARG A 421 9.20 -5.17 -10.13
N GLU A 422 9.83 -5.85 -11.09
CA GLU A 422 9.38 -7.15 -11.58
C GLU A 422 9.49 -8.25 -10.51
N SER A 423 10.41 -8.10 -9.56
CA SER A 423 10.52 -9.00 -8.40
C SER A 423 9.38 -8.76 -7.41
N ALA A 424 8.98 -7.51 -7.17
CA ALA A 424 7.80 -7.18 -6.36
C ALA A 424 6.51 -7.71 -7.03
N ASP A 425 6.34 -7.45 -8.33
CA ASP A 425 5.27 -8.02 -9.16
C ASP A 425 5.23 -9.56 -9.03
N LEU A 426 6.37 -10.25 -9.11
CA LEU A 426 6.45 -11.71 -9.00
C LEU A 426 6.02 -12.21 -7.61
N ALA A 427 6.44 -11.54 -6.55
CA ALA A 427 6.04 -11.87 -5.18
C ALA A 427 4.53 -11.69 -4.95
N SER A 428 3.97 -10.60 -5.46
CA SER A 428 2.54 -10.29 -5.42
C SER A 428 1.71 -11.31 -6.22
N ILE A 429 2.12 -11.63 -7.45
CA ILE A 429 1.50 -12.67 -8.29
C ILE A 429 1.57 -14.04 -7.61
N ARG A 430 2.69 -14.38 -6.93
CA ARG A 430 2.81 -15.62 -6.16
C ARG A 430 1.80 -15.67 -5.01
N GLN A 431 1.66 -14.60 -4.24
CA GLN A 431 0.67 -14.53 -3.16
C GLN A 431 -0.75 -14.67 -3.72
N ARG A 432 -1.05 -14.06 -4.88
CA ARG A 432 -2.35 -14.19 -5.54
C ARG A 432 -2.64 -15.63 -5.99
N LEU A 433 -1.67 -16.34 -6.56
CA LEU A 433 -1.84 -17.75 -6.96
C LEU A 433 -2.12 -18.69 -5.77
N LEU A 434 -1.67 -18.31 -4.56
CA LEU A 434 -1.98 -19.04 -3.32
C LEU A 434 -3.39 -18.72 -2.77
N ALA A 435 -3.97 -17.56 -3.12
CA ALA A 435 -5.27 -17.11 -2.61
C ALA A 435 -6.43 -17.35 -3.59
N ASP A 436 -6.27 -16.98 -4.86
CA ASP A 436 -7.26 -17.18 -5.94
C ASP A 436 -7.14 -18.57 -6.61
N GLY A 437 -6.06 -19.32 -6.34
CA GLY A 437 -5.74 -20.59 -7.00
C GLY A 437 -5.05 -20.47 -8.36
N ALA A 438 -4.77 -21.61 -9.00
CA ALA A 438 -3.96 -21.74 -10.21
C ALA A 438 -4.67 -21.29 -11.52
N ASN A 439 -5.15 -20.04 -11.57
CA ASN A 439 -5.78 -19.46 -12.75
C ASN A 439 -4.77 -19.41 -13.95
N PRO A 440 -5.08 -20.02 -15.11
CA PRO A 440 -4.14 -20.10 -16.24
C PRO A 440 -3.58 -18.74 -16.72
N LYS A 441 -4.39 -17.67 -16.64
CA LYS A 441 -3.93 -16.31 -17.01
C LYS A 441 -2.86 -15.79 -16.04
N VAL A 442 -3.01 -16.08 -14.74
CA VAL A 442 -2.09 -15.63 -13.70
C VAL A 442 -0.79 -16.45 -13.73
N VAL A 443 -0.87 -17.76 -13.97
CA VAL A 443 0.31 -18.62 -14.23
C VAL A 443 1.09 -18.16 -15.47
N GLY A 444 0.39 -17.71 -16.53
CA GLY A 444 1.03 -17.10 -17.70
C GLY A 444 1.80 -15.81 -17.36
N ILE A 445 1.28 -14.99 -16.45
CA ILE A 445 1.95 -13.77 -15.95
C ILE A 445 3.17 -14.13 -15.08
N GLU A 446 3.05 -15.12 -14.20
CA GLU A 446 4.16 -15.65 -13.38
C GLU A 446 5.33 -16.09 -14.27
N ARG A 447 5.07 -16.93 -15.29
CA ARG A 447 6.08 -17.38 -16.27
C ARG A 447 6.71 -16.21 -17.05
N ASN A 448 5.91 -15.23 -17.46
CA ASN A 448 6.41 -14.05 -18.17
C ASN A 448 7.34 -13.18 -17.30
N LEU A 449 6.99 -12.99 -16.01
CA LEU A 449 7.82 -12.28 -15.04
C LEU A 449 9.16 -13.01 -14.80
N LEU A 450 9.16 -14.33 -14.64
CA LEU A 450 10.39 -15.13 -14.52
C LEU A 450 11.32 -15.00 -15.73
N GLY A 451 10.75 -14.96 -16.95
CA GLY A 451 11.50 -14.67 -18.17
C GLY A 451 12.12 -13.27 -18.18
N ARG A 452 11.34 -12.24 -17.83
CA ARG A 452 11.85 -10.85 -17.79
C ARG A 452 12.87 -10.61 -16.68
N LEU A 453 12.74 -11.24 -15.52
CA LEU A 453 13.75 -11.21 -14.47
C LEU A 453 15.07 -11.84 -14.93
N THR A 454 15.00 -12.95 -15.66
CA THR A 454 16.19 -13.59 -16.24
C THR A 454 16.88 -12.68 -17.26
N ALA A 455 16.12 -12.01 -18.13
CA ALA A 455 16.66 -11.05 -19.10
C ALA A 455 17.26 -9.80 -18.43
N ASN A 456 16.55 -9.18 -17.48
CA ASN A 456 17.06 -8.01 -16.74
C ASN A 456 18.32 -8.35 -15.92
N ARG A 457 18.45 -9.58 -15.38
CA ARG A 457 19.69 -10.05 -14.73
C ARG A 457 20.85 -10.15 -15.74
N GLN A 458 20.61 -10.72 -16.93
CA GLN A 458 21.63 -10.82 -17.99
C GLN A 458 22.11 -9.44 -18.46
N GLU A 459 21.19 -8.50 -18.64
CA GLU A 459 21.48 -7.10 -18.97
C GLU A 459 22.34 -6.43 -17.87
N LEU A 460 21.96 -6.55 -16.60
CA LEU A 460 22.77 -6.06 -15.47
C LEU A 460 24.19 -6.64 -15.47
N LEU A 461 24.35 -7.93 -15.75
CA LEU A 461 25.66 -8.60 -15.80
C LEU A 461 26.50 -8.24 -17.03
N SER A 462 25.88 -7.76 -18.13
CA SER A 462 26.61 -7.22 -19.28
C SER A 462 27.20 -5.84 -19.02
N HIS A 463 26.56 -5.02 -18.17
CA HIS A 463 27.07 -3.72 -17.72
C HIS A 463 28.19 -3.81 -16.67
N ALA A 464 28.44 -5.00 -16.11
CA ALA A 464 29.49 -5.26 -15.12
C ALA A 464 30.79 -5.82 -15.75
N ARG A 465 30.93 -5.73 -17.08
CA ARG A 465 32.09 -6.14 -17.87
C ARG A 465 32.75 -4.91 -18.49
#